data_AF-A0A3N5RG56-F1
#
_entry.id   AF-A0A3N5RG56-F1
#
_cell.length_a   1.000
_cell.length_b   1.000
_cell.length_c   1.000
_cell.angle_alpha   90.00
_cell.angle_beta   90.00
_cell.angle_gamma   90.00
#
_symmetry.space_group_name_H-M   'P 1'
#
loop_
_entity.id
_entity.type
_entity.pdbx_description
1 polymer ?
#
loop_
_entity_poly.entity_id
_entity_poly.type
_entity_poly.pdbx_seq_one_letter_code
_entity_poly.pdbx_strand_id
1 'polypeptide(L)'
;MQIIDEIKKNLNRGLLRGKWKNSADDNLSGHCYVATEALYWLLGAKQSTYRPYVLSHRTCPELLNAGETHWFLMNPEDHTILDPTAEQFGAMKIPYEKAVANGMMNYPEGGSRRAKQIIEKISQNKFGL
;
A
#
# COMPACT_ATOMS: atom_id res chain seq x y z
N MET A 1 -1.35 -5.02 13.25
CA MET A 1 -0.46 -6.10 12.77
C MET A 1 0.94 -5.51 12.73
N GLN A 2 1.90 -6.06 13.49
CA GLN A 2 3.20 -5.41 13.75
C GLN A 2 3.93 -4.93 12.49
N ILE A 3 3.80 -5.63 11.35
CA ILE A 3 4.47 -5.25 10.11
C ILE A 3 3.86 -4.03 9.39
N ILE A 4 2.54 -3.81 9.49
CA ILE A 4 1.90 -2.60 8.92
C ILE A 4 2.38 -1.36 9.67
N ASP A 5 2.47 -1.45 10.99
CA ASP A 5 2.91 -0.34 11.83
C ASP A 5 4.38 0.02 11.53
N GLU A 6 5.23 -0.98 11.29
CA GLU A 6 6.61 -0.77 10.84
C GLU A 6 6.71 -0.17 9.44
N ILE A 7 5.83 -0.54 8.51
CA ILE A 7 5.76 0.10 7.19
C ILE A 7 5.41 1.59 7.35
N LYS A 8 4.38 1.90 8.15
CA LYS A 8 3.92 3.28 8.39
C LYS A 8 5.02 4.18 8.95
N LYS A 9 5.80 3.69 9.92
CA LYS A 9 6.95 4.43 10.49
C LYS A 9 8.03 4.81 9.47
N ASN A 10 8.10 4.09 8.35
CA ASN A 10 9.10 4.29 7.30
C ASN A 10 8.57 5.09 6.10
N LEU A 11 7.29 5.47 6.11
CA LEU A 11 6.73 6.40 5.13
C LEU A 11 7.32 7.80 5.32
N ASN A 12 7.63 8.46 4.21
CA ASN A 12 8.21 9.80 4.20
C ASN A 12 8.07 10.44 2.82
N ARG A 13 8.13 11.77 2.74
CA ARG A 13 7.99 12.54 1.49
C ARG A 13 8.88 12.07 0.33
N GLY A 14 10.06 11.52 0.61
CA GLY A 14 10.98 11.01 -0.41
C GLY A 14 10.40 9.88 -1.25
N LEU A 15 9.36 9.20 -0.75
CA LEU A 15 8.66 8.11 -1.44
C LEU A 15 7.51 8.59 -2.33
N LEU A 16 7.07 9.86 -2.20
CA LEU A 16 5.95 10.42 -2.97
C LEU A 16 6.33 10.70 -4.42
N ARG A 17 5.33 10.65 -5.32
CA ARG A 17 5.48 10.84 -6.77
C ARG A 17 4.35 11.68 -7.35
N GLY A 18 4.61 12.33 -8.49
CA GLY A 18 3.62 13.12 -9.21
C GLY A 18 3.02 14.23 -8.35
N LYS A 19 1.69 14.39 -8.42
CA LYS A 19 0.95 15.40 -7.66
C LYS A 19 1.15 15.31 -6.14
N TRP A 20 1.37 14.09 -5.62
CA TRP A 20 1.52 13.85 -4.19
C TRP A 20 2.80 14.46 -3.59
N LYS A 21 3.82 14.77 -4.42
CA LYS A 21 5.02 15.46 -3.90
C LYS A 21 4.74 16.87 -3.38
N ASN A 22 3.71 17.51 -3.90
CA ASN A 22 3.36 18.89 -3.60
C ASN A 22 2.09 19.00 -2.75
N SER A 23 1.46 17.88 -2.37
CA SER A 23 0.33 17.88 -1.46
C SER A 23 0.79 18.10 -0.01
N ALA A 24 -0.17 18.50 0.83
CA ALA A 24 0.00 18.52 2.27
C ALA A 24 0.49 17.15 2.77
N ASP A 25 1.34 17.18 3.80
CA ASP A 25 1.87 15.97 4.40
C ASP A 25 0.97 15.50 5.53
N ASP A 26 0.22 14.43 5.28
CA ASP A 26 -0.51 13.69 6.31
C ASP A 26 0.15 12.32 6.61
N ASN A 27 1.38 12.11 6.12
CA ASN A 27 2.16 10.87 6.17
C ASN A 27 1.55 9.64 5.47
N LEU A 28 0.35 9.70 4.90
CA LEU A 28 -0.36 8.54 4.34
C LEU A 28 -0.83 8.73 2.90
N SER A 29 -1.30 9.92 2.54
CA SER A 29 -1.79 10.24 1.21
C SER A 29 -0.68 10.09 0.17
N GLY A 30 -0.99 9.37 -0.91
CA GLY A 30 -0.03 9.06 -1.97
C GLY A 30 0.97 7.94 -1.63
N HIS A 31 0.90 7.35 -0.45
CA HIS A 31 1.73 6.20 -0.05
C HIS A 31 1.07 4.84 -0.31
N CYS A 32 -0.24 4.77 -0.57
CA CYS A 32 -0.98 3.52 -0.71
C CYS A 32 -0.29 2.49 -1.63
N TYR A 33 0.23 2.94 -2.77
CA TYR A 33 0.95 2.08 -3.70
C TYR A 33 2.23 1.48 -3.09
N VAL A 34 3.12 2.32 -2.56
CA VAL A 34 4.43 1.88 -2.08
C VAL A 34 4.32 1.08 -0.78
N ALA A 35 3.38 1.45 0.08
CA ALA A 35 3.12 0.75 1.34
C ALA A 35 2.56 -0.65 1.07
N THR A 36 1.56 -0.76 0.19
CA THR A 36 0.97 -2.05 -0.22
C THR A 36 1.97 -2.91 -0.96
N GLU A 37 2.82 -2.32 -1.80
CA GLU A 37 3.90 -3.04 -2.46
C GLU A 37 4.92 -3.62 -1.47
N ALA A 38 5.40 -2.81 -0.52
CA ALA A 38 6.32 -3.27 0.52
C ALA A 38 5.69 -4.42 1.33
N LEU A 39 4.42 -4.27 1.71
CA LEU A 39 3.68 -5.31 2.43
C LEU A 39 3.60 -6.62 1.63
N TYR A 40 3.29 -6.56 0.34
CA TYR A 40 3.20 -7.74 -0.52
C TYR A 40 4.51 -8.53 -0.55
N TRP A 41 5.65 -7.85 -0.74
CA TRP A 41 6.95 -8.52 -0.74
C TRP A 41 7.33 -9.07 0.64
N LEU A 42 7.04 -8.33 1.71
CA LEU A 42 7.31 -8.78 3.09
C LEU A 42 6.48 -10.02 3.49
N LEU A 43 5.32 -10.23 2.87
CA LEU A 43 4.49 -11.42 3.08
C LEU A 43 4.93 -12.63 2.23
N GLY A 44 5.99 -12.51 1.42
CA GLY A 44 6.45 -13.59 0.52
C GLY A 44 5.87 -13.49 -0.89
N ALA A 45 5.32 -12.34 -1.26
CA ALA A 45 4.82 -12.05 -2.61
C ALA A 45 3.83 -13.12 -3.10
N LYS A 46 4.16 -13.77 -4.23
CA LYS A 46 3.31 -14.80 -4.86
C LYS A 46 3.12 -16.05 -4.00
N GLN A 47 4.00 -16.31 -3.03
CA GLN A 47 3.89 -17.44 -2.11
C GLN A 47 2.84 -17.19 -1.01
N SER A 48 2.50 -15.92 -0.74
CA SER A 48 1.41 -15.59 0.18
C SER A 48 0.04 -15.87 -0.44
N THR A 49 -1.02 -15.92 0.36
CA THR A 49 -2.41 -15.98 -0.14
C THR A 49 -2.93 -14.60 -0.56
N TYR A 50 -2.29 -13.52 -0.12
CA TYR A 50 -2.73 -12.15 -0.36
C TYR A 50 -2.43 -11.68 -1.79
N ARG A 51 -3.39 -10.97 -2.39
CA ARG A 51 -3.25 -10.41 -3.74
C ARG A 51 -3.50 -8.90 -3.73
N PRO A 52 -2.80 -8.14 -4.59
CA PRO A 52 -3.10 -6.73 -4.82
C PRO A 52 -4.49 -6.48 -5.39
N TYR A 53 -5.18 -5.52 -4.80
CA TYR A 53 -6.43 -4.96 -5.29
C TYR A 53 -6.35 -3.44 -5.37
N VAL A 54 -7.15 -2.86 -6.25
CA VAL A 54 -7.17 -1.43 -6.49
C VAL A 54 -8.61 -0.89 -6.57
N LEU A 55 -8.85 0.20 -5.82
CA LEU A 55 -9.97 1.11 -6.06
C LEU A 55 -9.50 2.26 -6.96
N SER A 56 -10.40 2.77 -7.79
CA SER A 56 -10.18 3.96 -8.61
C SER A 56 -11.35 4.92 -8.44
N HIS A 57 -11.22 6.15 -8.92
CA HIS A 57 -12.35 7.10 -8.97
C HIS A 57 -13.61 6.55 -9.65
N ARG A 58 -13.52 5.55 -10.53
CA ARG A 58 -14.71 4.93 -11.16
C ARG A 58 -15.44 3.99 -10.21
N THR A 59 -14.70 3.30 -9.34
CA THR A 59 -15.24 2.31 -8.40
C THR A 59 -15.51 2.90 -7.02
N CYS A 60 -14.85 4.01 -6.67
CA CYS A 60 -15.02 4.73 -5.42
C CYS A 60 -14.89 6.26 -5.64
N PRO A 61 -15.81 6.87 -6.40
CA PRO A 61 -15.81 8.33 -6.64
C PRO A 61 -15.97 9.16 -5.36
N GLU A 62 -16.51 8.57 -4.30
CA GLU A 62 -16.73 9.21 -3.00
C GLU A 62 -15.44 9.45 -2.20
N LEU A 63 -14.37 8.69 -2.46
CA LEU A 63 -13.07 8.84 -1.79
C LEU A 63 -11.94 9.27 -2.72
N LEU A 64 -12.10 9.09 -4.04
CA LEU A 64 -11.02 9.24 -5.01
C LEU A 64 -11.40 10.20 -6.14
N ASN A 65 -10.54 11.19 -6.36
CA ASN A 65 -10.65 12.11 -7.49
C ASN A 65 -10.22 11.44 -8.80
N ALA A 66 -10.60 12.03 -9.93
CA ALA A 66 -10.19 11.55 -11.26
C ALA A 66 -8.67 11.31 -11.33
N GLY A 67 -8.30 10.09 -11.77
CA GLY A 67 -6.91 9.63 -11.86
C GLY A 67 -6.28 9.15 -10.54
N GLU A 68 -7.01 9.18 -9.42
CA GLU A 68 -6.57 8.58 -8.16
C GLU A 68 -6.94 7.11 -8.08
N THR A 69 -6.10 6.40 -7.32
CA THR A 69 -6.25 4.99 -7.01
C THR A 69 -5.87 4.74 -5.57
N HIS A 70 -6.49 3.73 -4.97
CA HIS A 70 -6.13 3.24 -3.65
C HIS A 70 -5.80 1.75 -3.72
N TRP A 71 -4.62 1.38 -3.20
CA TRP A 71 -4.07 0.04 -3.32
C TRP A 71 -4.00 -0.62 -1.95
N PHE A 72 -4.41 -1.88 -1.88
CA PHE A 72 -4.39 -2.71 -0.68
C PHE A 72 -4.20 -4.19 -1.05
N LEU A 73 -4.06 -5.07 -0.06
CA LEU A 73 -4.06 -6.51 -0.26
C LEU A 73 -5.35 -7.13 0.24
N MET A 74 -5.85 -8.12 -0.49
CA MET A 74 -6.98 -8.94 -0.07
C MET A 74 -6.65 -10.42 -0.28
N ASN A 75 -7.02 -11.26 0.69
CA ASN A 75 -7.05 -12.70 0.49
C ASN A 75 -8.32 -13.04 -0.34
N PRO A 76 -8.19 -13.63 -1.53
CA PRO A 76 -9.33 -13.92 -2.38
C PRO A 76 -10.23 -15.05 -1.84
N GLU A 77 -9.77 -15.87 -0.89
CA GLU A 77 -10.55 -16.98 -0.35
C GLU A 77 -11.51 -16.55 0.78
N ASP A 78 -11.03 -15.71 1.70
CA ASP A 78 -11.77 -15.30 2.90
C ASP A 78 -12.10 -13.79 2.93
N HIS A 79 -11.69 -13.04 1.91
CA HIS A 79 -11.86 -11.59 1.78
C HIS A 79 -11.21 -10.75 2.90
N THR A 80 -10.26 -11.31 3.64
CA THR A 80 -9.48 -10.56 4.64
C THR A 80 -8.68 -9.45 3.96
N ILE A 81 -8.81 -8.22 4.47
CA ILE A 81 -8.16 -7.02 3.94
C ILE A 81 -6.92 -6.67 4.78
N LEU A 82 -5.81 -6.40 4.10
CA LEU A 82 -4.65 -5.73 4.67
C LEU A 82 -4.40 -4.42 3.92
N ASP A 83 -4.73 -3.30 4.56
CA ASP A 83 -4.53 -1.96 4.02
C ASP A 83 -3.63 -1.14 4.95
N PRO A 84 -2.36 -0.91 4.57
CA PRO A 84 -1.42 -0.15 5.38
C PRO A 84 -1.72 1.37 5.40
N THR A 85 -2.71 1.84 4.65
CA THR A 85 -3.01 3.26 4.46
C THR A 85 -4.52 3.57 4.53
N ALA A 86 -5.31 2.69 5.14
CA ALA A 86 -6.75 2.88 5.28
C ALA A 86 -7.10 4.19 6.00
N GLU A 87 -6.27 4.61 6.96
CA GLU A 87 -6.50 5.80 7.77
C GLU A 87 -6.41 7.11 6.97
N GLN A 88 -5.90 7.09 5.73
CA GLN A 88 -5.93 8.29 4.86
C GLN A 88 -7.36 8.78 4.59
N PHE A 89 -8.36 7.93 4.76
CA PHE A 89 -9.78 8.27 4.58
C PHE A 89 -10.51 8.62 5.89
N GLY A 90 -9.80 8.67 7.03
CA GLY A 90 -10.39 8.99 8.32
C GLY A 90 -11.50 8.01 8.73
N ALA A 91 -12.70 8.53 9.02
CA ALA A 91 -13.86 7.75 9.45
C ALA A 91 -14.72 7.20 8.29
N MET A 92 -14.32 7.47 7.03
CA MET A 92 -15.10 7.06 5.87
C MET A 92 -15.05 5.54 5.66
N LYS A 93 -16.17 4.95 5.27
CA LYS A 93 -16.23 3.52 4.92
C LYS A 93 -15.63 3.29 3.54
N ILE A 94 -14.58 2.47 3.47
CA ILE A 94 -13.92 2.08 2.21
C ILE A 94 -14.70 0.91 1.58
N PRO A 95 -15.19 1.02 0.33
CA PRO A 95 -15.96 -0.03 -0.33
C PRO A 95 -15.04 -1.07 -1.00
N TYR A 96 -14.30 -1.85 -0.20
CA TYR A 96 -13.34 -2.84 -0.69
C TYR A 96 -13.93 -3.86 -1.67
N GLU A 97 -15.22 -4.17 -1.55
CA GLU A 97 -15.97 -5.05 -2.44
C GLU A 97 -16.04 -4.56 -3.90
N LYS A 98 -15.82 -3.27 -4.14
CA LYS A 98 -15.80 -2.67 -5.49
C LYS A 98 -14.40 -2.66 -6.11
N ALA A 99 -13.39 -3.15 -5.40
CA ALA A 99 -12.03 -3.16 -5.89
C ALA A 99 -11.81 -4.24 -6.94
N VAL A 100 -10.85 -3.99 -7.83
CA VAL A 100 -10.50 -4.92 -8.90
C VAL A 100 -9.17 -5.58 -8.57
N ALA A 101 -9.12 -6.91 -8.69
CA ALA A 101 -7.89 -7.68 -8.58
C ALA A 101 -6.90 -7.19 -9.64
N ASN A 102 -5.67 -6.86 -9.25
CA ASN A 102 -4.74 -6.27 -10.20
C ASN A 102 -3.30 -6.75 -9.98
N GLY A 103 -2.77 -7.50 -10.95
CA GLY A 103 -1.41 -8.05 -10.93
C GLY A 103 -0.28 -7.04 -11.11
N MET A 104 -0.52 -5.72 -11.11
CA MET A 104 0.45 -4.67 -11.48
C MET A 104 1.71 -4.59 -10.60
N MET A 105 1.87 -5.42 -9.57
CA MET A 105 3.15 -5.55 -8.85
C MET A 105 4.23 -6.30 -9.66
N ASN A 106 4.36 -5.99 -10.95
CA ASN A 106 5.29 -6.61 -11.90
C ASN A 106 6.72 -6.04 -11.80
N TYR A 107 7.15 -5.61 -10.61
CA TYR A 107 8.50 -5.12 -10.42
C TYR A 107 9.50 -6.28 -10.35
N PRO A 108 10.81 -6.00 -10.56
CA PRO A 108 11.86 -6.94 -10.24
C PRO A 108 11.72 -7.48 -8.82
N GLU A 109 12.29 -8.65 -8.57
CA GLU A 109 12.27 -9.28 -7.25
C GLU A 109 12.61 -8.30 -6.12
N GLY A 110 11.80 -8.31 -5.07
CA GLY A 110 11.87 -7.39 -3.93
C GLY A 110 11.21 -6.02 -4.16
N GLY A 111 10.56 -5.79 -5.30
CA GLY A 111 9.74 -4.60 -5.55
C GLY A 111 10.48 -3.41 -6.16
N SER A 112 9.76 -2.30 -6.28
CA SER A 112 10.27 -1.03 -6.75
C SER A 112 11.35 -0.48 -5.81
N ARG A 113 12.20 0.41 -6.31
CA ARG A 113 13.23 1.08 -5.49
C ARG A 113 12.66 1.70 -4.21
N ARG A 114 11.42 2.20 -4.26
CA ARG A 114 10.76 2.83 -3.10
C ARG A 114 10.30 1.79 -2.08
N ALA A 115 9.73 0.67 -2.54
CA ALA A 115 9.36 -0.43 -1.65
C ALA A 115 10.60 -1.04 -0.98
N LYS A 116 11.69 -1.24 -1.75
CA LYS A 116 12.97 -1.73 -1.22
C LYS A 116 13.51 -0.88 -0.07
N GLN A 117 13.45 0.45 -0.19
CA GLN A 117 13.86 1.35 0.90
C GLN A 117 13.07 1.12 2.20
N ILE A 118 11.78 0.77 2.12
CA ILE A 118 10.97 0.44 3.30
C ILE A 118 11.39 -0.95 3.83
N ILE A 119 11.47 -1.94 2.96
CA ILE A 119 11.79 -3.34 3.30
C ILE A 119 13.17 -3.44 3.97
N GLU A 120 14.17 -2.74 3.44
CA GLU A 120 15.54 -2.71 3.96
C GLU A 120 15.57 -2.14 5.38
N LYS A 121 14.90 -1.02 5.63
CA LYS A 121 14.83 -0.42 6.98
C LYS A 121 14.15 -1.34 7.99
N ILE A 122 13.05 -1.98 7.59
CA ILE A 122 12.36 -2.94 8.47
C ILE A 122 13.23 -4.16 8.77
N SER A 123 13.96 -4.66 7.76
CA SER A 123 14.87 -5.79 7.94
C SER A 123 16.04 -5.43 8.87
N GLN A 124 16.64 -4.26 8.70
CA GLN A 124 17.71 -3.76 9.58
C GLN A 124 17.22 -3.61 11.03
N ASN A 125 16.01 -3.09 11.25
CA ASN A 125 15.43 -2.95 12.59
C ASN A 125 15.13 -4.30 13.27
N LYS A 126 14.81 -5.35 12.50
CA LYS A 126 14.53 -6.70 13.02
C LYS A 126 15.78 -7.51 13.33
N PHE A 127 16.90 -7.21 12.69
CA PHE A 127 18.19 -7.89 12.87
C PHE A 127 19.26 -6.98 13.49
N GLY A 128 18.84 -5.98 14.26
CA GLY A 128 19.72 -4.99 14.88
C GLY A 128 20.80 -5.63 15.76
N LEU A 129 21.98 -5.78 15.15
CA LEU A 129 23.27 -5.35 15.70
C LEU A 129 23.24 -3.86 16.03
#